data_AF-A0A432KAF8-F1
#
_entry.id   AF-A0A432KAF8-F1
#
_cell.length_a   1.000
_cell.length_b   1.000
_cell.length_c   1.000
_cell.angle_alpha   90.00
_cell.angle_beta   90.00
_cell.angle_gamma   90.00
#
_symmetry.space_group_name_H-M   'P 1'
#
loop_
_entity.id
_entity.type
_entity.pdbx_description
1 polymer ?
#
loop_
_entity_poly.entity_id
_entity_poly.type
_entity_poly.pdbx_seq_one_letter_code
_entity_poly.pdbx_strand_id
1 'polypeptide(L)'
;MEPITKIAESLGLDPDHLIPYGRYKAKISLDALKDPADYRGKLVVVTGITPTPAGEGKTTTAIGLTQGMGRLGHKVSVNLREPTLGPIFGIKGGGTGGGMARVVPEDEINIHFTGDAHAVGSAHNLLAALVENAVFRGAVPGLDAGGLMWNRVTDASDRGLRQVVSGVGGSGYGPLREARFDIVSASEIMAILALADGPQDLRERLTRIVVGETSDGEPVTVAQLGFAGALMTLLHQTVMPNLVQTMEGQSSIIHAGPFGNIAHGCSSIIADKMALGYADYVITEAGFASDLGFEKFMHIKTRQSGLLPSAA
;
A
#
# COMPACT_ATOMS: atom_id res chain seq x y z
N MET A 1 -24.77 -0.84 7.23
CA MET A 1 -23.66 0.12 7.01
C MET A 1 -24.11 1.48 7.51
N GLU A 2 -23.33 2.05 8.42
CA GLU A 2 -23.53 3.41 8.92
C GLU A 2 -22.82 4.43 8.02
N PRO A 3 -23.28 5.68 7.93
CA PRO A 3 -22.51 6.76 7.29
C PRO A 3 -21.10 6.84 7.87
N ILE A 4 -20.10 7.09 7.01
CA ILE A 4 -18.69 7.03 7.42
C ILE A 4 -18.34 8.05 8.52
N THR A 5 -19.03 9.18 8.55
CA THR A 5 -18.89 10.20 9.60
C THR A 5 -19.22 9.65 10.98
N LYS A 6 -20.24 8.79 11.10
CA LYS A 6 -20.58 8.15 12.40
C LYS A 6 -19.48 7.19 12.86
N ILE A 7 -18.80 6.51 11.94
CA ILE A 7 -17.69 5.62 12.25
C ILE A 7 -16.52 6.45 12.80
N ALA A 8 -16.18 7.57 12.16
CA ALA A 8 -15.18 8.50 12.68
C ALA A 8 -15.55 9.05 14.07
N GLU A 9 -16.79 9.52 14.25
CA GLU A 9 -17.29 10.02 15.55
C GLU A 9 -17.17 8.97 16.66
N SER A 10 -17.45 7.70 16.36
CA SER A 10 -17.35 6.60 17.34
C SER A 10 -15.92 6.37 17.87
N LEU A 11 -14.91 6.67 17.04
CA LEU A 11 -13.50 6.69 17.47
C LEU A 11 -13.14 7.99 18.18
N GLY A 12 -13.88 9.08 17.94
CA GLY A 12 -13.53 10.44 18.35
C GLY A 12 -12.65 11.15 17.32
N LEU A 13 -12.68 10.69 16.07
CA LEU A 13 -12.09 11.37 14.92
C LEU A 13 -13.08 12.42 14.42
N ASP A 14 -12.62 13.67 14.29
CA ASP A 14 -13.44 14.77 13.79
C ASP A 14 -13.81 14.53 12.31
N PRO A 15 -15.11 14.52 11.94
CA PRO A 15 -15.56 14.39 10.56
C PRO A 15 -14.97 15.42 9.59
N ASP A 16 -14.53 16.59 10.06
CA ASP A 16 -13.90 17.61 9.20
C ASP A 16 -12.55 17.17 8.64
N HIS A 17 -11.90 16.17 9.24
CA HIS A 17 -10.70 15.55 8.69
C HIS A 17 -11.00 14.47 7.65
N LEU A 18 -12.27 14.17 7.36
CA LEU A 18 -12.63 13.19 6.36
C LEU A 18 -12.79 13.84 4.98
N ILE A 19 -12.28 13.14 3.97
CA ILE A 19 -12.51 13.43 2.55
C ILE A 19 -13.42 12.32 2.01
N PRO A 20 -14.74 12.51 1.92
CA PRO A 20 -15.67 11.43 1.59
C PRO A 20 -15.52 10.94 0.14
N TYR A 21 -15.53 9.62 -0.02
CA TYR A 21 -15.64 8.94 -1.32
C TYR A 21 -17.00 8.25 -1.36
N GLY A 22 -18.05 9.05 -1.57
CA GLY A 22 -19.43 8.62 -1.33
C GLY A 22 -19.77 8.58 0.16
N ARG A 23 -20.77 7.78 0.53
CA ARG A 23 -21.38 7.83 1.88
C ARG A 23 -20.68 6.95 2.93
N TYR A 24 -20.03 5.88 2.50
CA TYR A 24 -19.61 4.77 3.36
C TYR A 24 -18.10 4.57 3.45
N LYS A 25 -17.32 5.45 2.83
CA LYS A 25 -15.85 5.43 2.84
C LYS A 25 -15.30 6.85 2.69
N ALA A 26 -14.13 7.10 3.25
CA ALA A 26 -13.45 8.39 3.18
C ALA A 26 -11.94 8.21 3.27
N LYS A 27 -11.18 9.14 2.70
CA LYS A 27 -9.78 9.33 3.12
C LYS A 27 -9.73 10.12 4.42
N ILE A 28 -8.74 9.85 5.26
CA ILE A 28 -8.48 10.61 6.48
C ILE A 28 -7.32 11.57 6.21
N SER A 29 -7.54 12.88 6.38
CA SER A 29 -6.48 13.88 6.30
C SER A 29 -5.34 13.56 7.25
N LEU A 30 -4.10 13.79 6.82
CA LEU A 30 -2.93 13.65 7.68
C LEU A 30 -2.93 14.66 8.83
N ASP A 31 -3.71 15.73 8.75
CA ASP A 31 -3.90 16.70 9.85
C ASP A 31 -4.54 16.08 11.09
N ALA A 32 -5.18 14.91 10.95
CA ALA A 32 -5.72 14.14 12.05
C ALA A 32 -4.66 13.31 12.80
N LEU A 33 -3.43 13.22 12.30
CA LEU A 33 -2.38 12.46 12.99
C LEU A 33 -2.11 13.08 14.38
N LYS A 34 -2.05 12.21 15.39
CA LYS A 34 -1.69 12.58 16.76
C LYS A 34 -0.18 12.45 16.98
N ASP A 35 0.34 13.20 17.94
CA ASP A 35 1.71 13.00 18.39
C ASP A 35 1.86 11.60 19.02
N PRO A 36 3.00 10.90 18.84
CA PRO A 36 3.20 9.57 19.42
C PRO A 36 3.04 9.50 20.93
N ALA A 37 3.28 10.61 21.64
CA ALA A 37 3.04 10.72 23.09
C ALA A 37 1.56 10.63 23.47
N ASP A 38 0.65 10.92 22.54
CA ASP A 38 -0.79 10.88 22.74
C ASP A 38 -1.43 9.56 22.28
N TYR A 39 -0.63 8.61 21.78
CA TYR A 39 -1.14 7.30 21.40
C TYR A 39 -1.73 6.58 22.60
N ARG A 40 -2.98 6.15 22.46
CA ARG A 40 -3.74 5.46 23.53
C ARG A 40 -3.89 3.96 23.26
N GLY A 41 -3.64 3.56 22.01
CA GLY A 41 -3.91 2.22 21.53
C GLY A 41 -2.81 1.20 21.78
N LYS A 42 -3.21 -0.06 21.92
CA LYS A 42 -2.33 -1.22 21.86
C LYS A 42 -2.34 -1.79 20.45
N LEU A 43 -1.16 -1.91 19.84
CA LEU A 43 -1.00 -2.54 18.53
C LEU A 43 -0.96 -4.07 18.68
N VAL A 44 -1.85 -4.78 18.00
CA VAL A 44 -1.93 -6.25 18.00
C VAL A 44 -1.76 -6.75 16.58
N VAL A 45 -0.85 -7.70 16.36
CA VAL A 45 -0.49 -8.17 15.01
C VAL A 45 -0.98 -9.59 14.81
N VAL A 46 -2.01 -9.76 13.99
CA VAL A 46 -2.50 -11.08 13.61
C VAL A 46 -1.58 -11.67 12.54
N THR A 47 -1.01 -12.83 12.84
CA THR A 47 -0.23 -13.65 11.90
C THR A 47 -0.82 -15.06 11.77
N GLY A 48 -0.18 -15.94 11.02
CA GLY A 48 -0.64 -17.32 10.83
C GLY A 48 0.51 -18.31 10.63
N ILE A 49 0.15 -19.59 10.59
CA ILE A 49 1.04 -20.67 10.17
C ILE A 49 1.31 -20.60 8.66
N THR A 50 2.31 -21.34 8.19
CA THR A 50 2.62 -21.50 6.76
C THR A 50 1.33 -21.80 5.97
N PRO A 51 0.99 -21.02 4.94
CA PRO A 51 -0.31 -21.15 4.29
C PRO A 51 -0.47 -22.49 3.59
N THR A 52 -1.67 -23.05 3.67
CA THR A 52 -2.07 -24.30 3.04
C THR A 52 -3.21 -24.05 2.05
N PRO A 53 -3.45 -24.97 1.09
CA PRO A 53 -4.59 -24.86 0.18
C PRO A 53 -5.97 -24.82 0.89
N ALA A 54 -6.05 -25.24 2.17
CA ALA A 54 -7.29 -25.22 2.94
C ALA A 54 -7.73 -23.80 3.34
N GLY A 55 -6.79 -22.85 3.42
CA GLY A 55 -7.03 -21.47 3.82
C GLY A 55 -7.17 -21.30 5.33
N GLU A 56 -6.35 -20.41 5.90
CA GLU A 56 -6.24 -20.24 7.36
C GLU A 56 -7.16 -19.13 7.92
N GLY A 57 -7.74 -18.29 7.06
CA GLY A 57 -8.68 -17.26 7.48
C GLY A 57 -8.09 -16.11 8.31
N LYS A 58 -6.79 -15.80 8.18
CA LYS A 58 -6.11 -14.75 8.96
C LYS A 58 -6.84 -13.40 8.98
N THR A 59 -7.23 -12.89 7.81
CA THR A 59 -7.95 -11.61 7.70
C THR A 59 -9.33 -11.68 8.37
N THR A 60 -10.03 -12.80 8.21
CA THR A 60 -11.30 -13.07 8.91
C THR A 60 -11.10 -13.06 10.44
N THR A 61 -10.01 -13.63 10.94
CA THR A 61 -9.66 -13.60 12.36
C THR A 61 -9.37 -12.18 12.85
N ALA A 62 -8.63 -11.36 12.09
CA ALA A 62 -8.36 -9.97 12.45
C ALA A 62 -9.65 -9.12 12.54
N ILE A 63 -10.56 -9.29 11.59
CA ILE A 63 -11.86 -8.62 11.59
C ILE A 63 -12.74 -9.15 12.73
N GLY A 64 -12.80 -10.47 12.93
CA GLY A 64 -13.57 -11.10 14.00
C GLY A 64 -13.10 -10.70 15.40
N LEU A 65 -11.78 -10.61 15.61
CA LEU A 65 -11.19 -10.08 16.84
C LEU A 65 -11.61 -8.64 17.07
N THR A 66 -11.61 -7.82 16.03
CA THR A 66 -12.06 -6.42 16.09
C THR A 66 -13.54 -6.31 16.47
N GLN A 67 -14.41 -7.11 15.83
CA GLN A 67 -15.83 -7.16 16.18
C GLN A 67 -16.04 -7.63 17.63
N GLY A 68 -15.31 -8.67 18.05
CA GLY A 68 -15.36 -9.17 19.43
C GLY A 68 -14.94 -8.12 20.46
N MET A 69 -13.82 -7.43 20.23
CA MET A 69 -13.34 -6.35 21.09
C MET A 69 -14.33 -5.17 21.13
N GLY A 70 -14.95 -4.84 20.00
CA GLY A 70 -16.00 -3.83 19.93
C GLY A 70 -17.23 -4.21 20.77
N ARG A 71 -17.64 -5.49 20.76
CA ARG A 71 -18.73 -5.99 21.62
C ARG A 71 -18.40 -5.96 23.11
N LEU A 72 -17.11 -6.01 23.47
CA LEU A 72 -16.64 -5.83 24.84
C LEU A 72 -16.58 -4.35 25.27
N GLY A 73 -16.94 -3.41 24.37
CA GLY A 73 -17.00 -1.98 24.65
C GLY A 73 -15.68 -1.24 24.42
N HIS A 74 -14.68 -1.86 23.80
CA HIS A 74 -13.42 -1.20 23.47
C HIS A 74 -13.54 -0.39 22.17
N LYS A 75 -12.90 0.78 22.12
CA LYS A 75 -12.66 1.46 20.84
C LYS A 75 -11.59 0.70 20.08
N VAL A 76 -11.95 0.15 18.93
CA VAL A 76 -11.07 -0.75 18.18
C VAL A 76 -11.12 -0.44 16.69
N SER A 77 -9.98 -0.56 16.04
CA SER A 77 -9.85 -0.44 14.58
C SER A 77 -9.09 -1.63 14.03
N VAL A 78 -9.52 -2.13 12.87
CA VAL A 78 -8.76 -3.11 12.09
C VAL A 78 -8.05 -2.45 10.91
N ASN A 79 -6.74 -2.63 10.84
CA ASN A 79 -5.92 -2.09 9.77
C ASN A 79 -5.55 -3.20 8.79
N LEU A 80 -6.00 -3.05 7.54
CA LEU A 80 -5.82 -4.05 6.48
C LEU A 80 -5.11 -3.46 5.28
N ARG A 81 -4.58 -4.35 4.45
CA ARG A 81 -4.06 -4.00 3.13
C ARG A 81 -5.19 -3.86 2.14
N GLU A 82 -5.04 -2.92 1.21
CA GLU A 82 -5.91 -2.88 0.04
C GLU A 82 -5.66 -4.12 -0.83
N PRO A 83 -6.72 -4.86 -1.21
CA PRO A 83 -6.57 -5.99 -2.09
C PRO A 83 -6.24 -5.52 -3.52
N THR A 84 -5.43 -6.30 -4.22
CA THR A 84 -5.06 -6.05 -5.62
C THR A 84 -6.20 -6.48 -6.54
N LEU A 85 -6.50 -5.69 -7.58
CA LEU A 85 -7.62 -5.94 -8.49
C LEU A 85 -7.43 -7.22 -9.32
N GLY A 86 -6.24 -7.40 -9.90
CA GLY A 86 -5.96 -8.49 -10.83
C GLY A 86 -6.32 -9.90 -10.30
N PRO A 87 -5.96 -10.28 -9.06
CA PRO A 87 -6.28 -11.59 -8.49
C PRO A 87 -7.77 -11.84 -8.22
N ILE A 88 -8.57 -10.79 -8.04
CA ILE A 88 -10.00 -10.89 -7.67
C ILE A 88 -10.83 -11.45 -8.82
N PHE A 89 -10.48 -11.11 -10.07
CA PHE A 89 -11.07 -11.72 -11.27
C PHE A 89 -10.47 -13.10 -11.62
N GLY A 90 -9.58 -13.63 -10.78
CA GLY A 90 -8.97 -14.94 -10.91
C GLY A 90 -9.53 -15.95 -9.91
N ILE A 91 -8.63 -16.62 -9.19
CA ILE A 91 -8.96 -17.71 -8.23
C ILE A 91 -9.01 -17.18 -6.78
N LYS A 92 -8.43 -16.02 -6.50
CA LYS A 92 -8.21 -15.54 -5.13
C LYS A 92 -9.43 -14.76 -4.63
N GLY A 93 -9.95 -15.13 -3.45
CA GLY A 93 -11.01 -14.40 -2.77
C GLY A 93 -10.59 -12.99 -2.32
N GLY A 94 -11.58 -12.15 -2.00
CA GLY A 94 -11.37 -10.77 -1.58
C GLY A 94 -10.54 -10.63 -0.30
N GLY A 95 -9.78 -9.54 -0.19
CA GLY A 95 -8.98 -9.21 1.00
C GLY A 95 -9.81 -8.61 2.15
N THR A 96 -11.11 -8.85 2.16
CA THR A 96 -12.14 -8.17 2.96
C THR A 96 -12.70 -9.03 4.09
N GLY A 97 -12.15 -10.23 4.32
CA GLY A 97 -12.62 -11.19 5.33
C GLY A 97 -13.61 -12.22 4.78
N GLY A 98 -14.42 -12.82 5.66
CA GLY A 98 -15.37 -13.86 5.27
C GLY A 98 -16.49 -14.09 6.28
N GLY A 99 -17.63 -14.60 5.81
CA GLY A 99 -18.80 -14.88 6.65
C GLY A 99 -19.34 -13.62 7.33
N MET A 100 -19.47 -13.65 8.66
CA MET A 100 -19.93 -12.50 9.45
C MET A 100 -18.82 -11.52 9.85
N ALA A 101 -17.56 -11.89 9.60
CA ALA A 101 -16.38 -11.07 9.87
C ALA A 101 -15.82 -10.50 8.57
N ARG A 102 -16.45 -9.42 8.10
CA ARG A 102 -16.10 -8.72 6.85
C ARG A 102 -15.99 -7.20 7.05
N VAL A 103 -15.18 -6.57 6.22
CA VAL A 103 -15.15 -5.12 6.02
C VAL A 103 -16.01 -4.75 4.81
N VAL A 104 -16.74 -3.64 4.92
CA VAL A 104 -17.74 -3.18 3.94
C VAL A 104 -17.56 -1.69 3.65
N PRO A 105 -17.89 -1.22 2.42
CA PRO A 105 -18.47 -1.96 1.28
C PRO A 105 -17.46 -2.84 0.51
N GLU A 106 -17.69 -4.15 0.49
CA GLU A 106 -16.77 -5.16 -0.05
C GLU A 106 -16.56 -5.03 -1.58
N ASP A 107 -17.64 -4.74 -2.29
CA ASP A 107 -17.67 -4.54 -3.74
C ASP A 107 -16.83 -3.34 -4.18
N GLU A 108 -16.79 -2.27 -3.37
CA GLU A 108 -15.96 -1.11 -3.68
C GLU A 108 -14.49 -1.34 -3.30
N ILE A 109 -14.23 -1.92 -2.13
CA ILE A 109 -12.86 -2.22 -1.65
C ILE A 109 -12.12 -3.14 -2.61
N ASN A 110 -12.81 -4.11 -3.21
CA ASN A 110 -12.23 -5.10 -4.10
C ASN A 110 -12.00 -4.60 -5.54
N ILE A 111 -12.51 -3.42 -5.94
CA ILE A 111 -12.48 -3.00 -7.35
C ILE A 111 -11.61 -1.76 -7.58
N HIS A 112 -12.12 -0.58 -7.28
CA HIS A 112 -11.38 0.68 -7.49
C HIS A 112 -11.11 1.39 -6.18
N PHE A 113 -11.87 1.05 -5.14
CA PHE A 113 -11.84 1.65 -3.83
C PHE A 113 -11.76 3.19 -3.87
N THR A 114 -10.63 3.75 -3.45
CA THR A 114 -10.34 5.19 -3.48
C THR A 114 -9.35 5.59 -4.57
N GLY A 115 -8.91 4.63 -5.39
CA GLY A 115 -7.99 4.83 -6.52
C GLY A 115 -6.51 4.77 -6.16
N ASP A 116 -6.14 4.26 -4.98
CA ASP A 116 -4.76 4.27 -4.50
C ASP A 116 -3.85 3.38 -5.38
N ALA A 117 -4.32 2.18 -5.73
CA ALA A 117 -3.62 1.32 -6.69
C ALA A 117 -3.45 1.97 -8.07
N HIS A 118 -4.46 2.71 -8.55
CA HIS A 118 -4.38 3.44 -9.83
C HIS A 118 -3.34 4.56 -9.79
N ALA A 119 -3.27 5.30 -8.68
CA ALA A 119 -2.29 6.35 -8.48
C ALA A 119 -0.85 5.79 -8.40
N VAL A 120 -0.65 4.67 -7.70
CA VAL A 120 0.65 3.96 -7.67
C VAL A 120 1.03 3.46 -9.05
N GLY A 121 0.10 2.83 -9.78
CA GLY A 121 0.33 2.37 -11.15
C GLY A 121 0.69 3.52 -12.09
N SER A 122 -0.02 4.64 -11.99
CA SER A 122 0.26 5.86 -12.77
C SER A 122 1.63 6.45 -12.45
N ALA A 123 1.98 6.56 -11.17
CA ALA A 123 3.29 7.07 -10.75
C ALA A 123 4.44 6.16 -11.22
N HIS A 124 4.29 4.84 -11.07
CA HIS A 124 5.30 3.88 -11.49
C HIS A 124 5.52 3.92 -13.01
N ASN A 125 4.44 3.94 -13.79
CA ASN A 125 4.54 3.96 -15.25
C ASN A 125 4.98 5.32 -15.78
N LEU A 126 4.65 6.43 -15.09
CA LEU A 126 5.23 7.74 -15.38
C LEU A 126 6.75 7.71 -15.18
N LEU A 127 7.24 7.14 -14.08
CA LEU A 127 8.68 7.01 -13.86
C LEU A 127 9.36 6.21 -14.99
N ALA A 128 8.78 5.06 -15.38
CA ALA A 128 9.30 4.28 -16.50
C ALA A 128 9.38 5.11 -17.80
N ALA A 129 8.32 5.83 -18.14
CA ALA A 129 8.29 6.67 -19.34
C ALA A 129 9.31 7.82 -19.29
N LEU A 130 9.47 8.47 -18.13
CA LEU A 130 10.41 9.57 -17.95
C LEU A 130 11.86 9.09 -18.05
N VAL A 131 12.18 7.93 -17.47
CA VAL A 131 13.52 7.33 -17.49
C VAL A 131 13.88 6.89 -18.92
N GLU A 132 12.97 6.24 -19.63
CA GLU A 132 13.20 5.87 -21.03
C GLU A 132 13.37 7.09 -21.93
N ASN A 133 12.59 8.16 -21.71
CA ASN A 133 12.78 9.43 -22.42
C ASN A 133 14.12 10.11 -22.05
N ALA A 134 14.61 9.96 -20.82
CA ALA A 134 15.93 10.44 -20.43
C ALA A 134 17.04 9.70 -21.19
N VAL A 135 16.92 8.38 -21.34
CA VAL A 135 17.82 7.56 -22.18
C VAL A 135 17.74 7.98 -23.64
N PHE A 136 16.53 8.09 -24.19
CA PHE A 136 16.30 8.52 -25.58
C PHE A 136 16.98 9.86 -25.91
N ARG A 137 16.95 10.80 -24.95
CA ARG A 137 17.55 12.13 -25.10
C ARG A 137 19.05 12.19 -24.75
N GLY A 138 19.64 11.09 -24.28
CA GLY A 138 21.02 11.08 -23.78
C GLY A 138 21.22 12.01 -22.57
N ALA A 139 20.20 12.14 -21.71
CA ALA A 139 20.20 13.09 -20.60
C ALA A 139 21.17 12.68 -19.47
N VAL A 140 21.52 11.40 -19.37
CA VAL A 140 22.48 10.86 -18.41
C VAL A 140 23.59 10.14 -19.18
N PRO A 141 24.84 10.64 -19.15
CA PRO A 141 25.97 9.97 -19.79
C PRO A 141 26.14 8.54 -19.27
N GLY A 142 26.36 7.59 -20.19
CA GLY A 142 26.57 6.18 -19.85
C GLY A 142 25.32 5.38 -19.50
N LEU A 143 24.15 6.00 -19.32
CA LEU A 143 22.88 5.28 -19.14
C LEU A 143 22.27 4.94 -20.49
N ASP A 144 22.17 3.65 -20.81
CA ASP A 144 21.54 3.14 -22.02
C ASP A 144 20.36 2.20 -21.74
N ALA A 145 19.79 1.64 -22.81
CA ALA A 145 18.66 0.72 -22.74
C ALA A 145 18.94 -0.55 -21.91
N GLY A 146 20.18 -1.06 -21.94
CA GLY A 146 20.60 -2.26 -21.23
C GLY A 146 20.81 -2.02 -19.73
N GLY A 147 21.17 -0.79 -19.35
CA GLY A 147 21.32 -0.37 -17.95
C GLY A 147 20.00 -0.14 -17.21
N LEU A 148 18.85 -0.09 -17.89
CA LEU A 148 17.57 0.22 -17.25
C LEU A 148 17.02 -0.95 -16.42
N MET A 149 16.81 -0.72 -15.13
CA MET A 149 16.27 -1.71 -14.18
C MET A 149 14.78 -1.52 -13.90
N TRP A 150 14.28 -0.29 -14.05
CA TRP A 150 12.88 0.03 -13.80
C TRP A 150 11.98 -0.50 -14.91
N ASN A 151 10.98 -1.28 -14.51
CA ASN A 151 10.00 -1.91 -15.39
C ASN A 151 8.66 -1.17 -15.33
N ARG A 152 7.58 -1.78 -15.83
CA ARG A 152 6.22 -1.23 -15.76
C ARG A 152 5.34 -2.05 -14.85
N VAL A 153 4.17 -1.52 -14.52
CA VAL A 153 3.16 -2.24 -13.74
C VAL A 153 1.77 -2.17 -14.36
N THR A 154 0.97 -3.18 -14.06
CA THR A 154 -0.47 -3.21 -14.30
C THR A 154 -1.18 -3.81 -13.09
N ASP A 155 -2.45 -3.47 -12.87
CA ASP A 155 -3.28 -4.13 -11.84
C ASP A 155 -4.17 -5.23 -12.45
N ALA A 156 -3.61 -5.98 -13.40
CA ALA A 156 -4.27 -7.09 -14.05
C ALA A 156 -3.40 -8.34 -13.98
N SER A 157 -4.04 -9.50 -13.88
CA SER A 157 -3.36 -10.81 -13.93
C SER A 157 -3.01 -11.17 -15.38
N ASP A 158 -2.10 -10.42 -16.00
CA ASP A 158 -1.71 -10.59 -17.41
C ASP A 158 -0.36 -11.29 -17.55
N ARG A 159 -0.39 -12.58 -17.92
CA ARG A 159 0.84 -13.35 -18.16
C ARG A 159 1.57 -12.96 -19.44
N GLY A 160 0.88 -12.37 -20.41
CA GLY A 160 1.44 -12.01 -21.71
C GLY A 160 2.42 -10.84 -21.63
N LEU A 161 2.33 -10.02 -20.57
CA LEU A 161 3.18 -8.86 -20.36
C LEU A 161 4.45 -9.15 -19.53
N ARG A 162 4.69 -10.42 -19.14
CA ARG A 162 5.86 -10.80 -18.32
C ARG A 162 7.19 -10.61 -19.04
N GLN A 163 7.19 -10.68 -20.36
CA GLN A 163 8.34 -10.39 -21.21
C GLN A 163 7.83 -9.75 -22.49
N VAL A 164 8.24 -8.51 -22.74
CA VAL A 164 7.86 -7.74 -23.91
C VAL A 164 9.08 -7.06 -24.50
N VAL A 165 9.03 -6.77 -25.80
CA VAL A 165 9.97 -5.86 -26.44
C VAL A 165 9.29 -4.51 -26.61
N SER A 166 9.90 -3.47 -26.06
CA SER A 166 9.42 -2.09 -26.15
C SER A 166 10.35 -1.26 -27.04
N GLY A 167 9.83 -0.15 -27.56
CA GLY A 167 10.59 0.76 -28.42
C GLY A 167 10.85 0.28 -29.86
N VAL A 168 10.02 -0.66 -30.35
CA VAL A 168 10.01 -1.09 -31.76
C VAL A 168 9.41 -0.01 -32.65
N GLY A 169 9.94 0.18 -33.86
CA GLY A 169 9.42 1.14 -34.84
C GLY A 169 10.46 2.07 -35.45
N GLY A 170 11.73 1.94 -35.05
CA GLY A 170 12.84 2.76 -35.55
C GLY A 170 13.27 3.86 -34.57
N SER A 171 14.13 4.76 -35.03
CA SER A 171 14.85 5.72 -34.17
C SER A 171 13.97 6.74 -33.44
N GLY A 172 12.70 6.91 -33.81
CA GLY A 172 11.76 7.79 -33.13
C GLY A 172 11.01 7.17 -31.94
N TYR A 173 11.13 5.85 -31.74
CA TYR A 173 10.33 5.11 -30.77
C TYR A 173 11.15 4.50 -29.62
N GLY A 174 12.48 4.65 -29.64
CA GLY A 174 13.39 4.04 -28.68
C GLY A 174 13.27 4.57 -27.23
N PRO A 175 13.95 3.93 -26.27
CA PRO A 175 14.94 2.87 -26.46
C PRO A 175 14.33 1.50 -26.80
N LEU A 176 14.94 0.77 -27.75
CA LEU A 176 14.61 -0.64 -27.99
C LEU A 176 15.15 -1.47 -26.83
N ARG A 177 14.26 -2.15 -26.09
CA ARG A 177 14.67 -2.98 -24.95
C ARG A 177 13.70 -4.12 -24.66
N GLU A 178 14.22 -5.14 -24.00
CA GLU A 178 13.40 -6.06 -23.22
C GLU A 178 12.87 -5.35 -21.97
N ALA A 179 11.59 -5.52 -21.71
CA ALA A 179 10.89 -4.99 -20.54
C ALA A 179 9.89 -6.03 -20.01
N ARG A 180 9.36 -5.78 -18.82
CA ARG A 180 8.26 -6.57 -18.26
C ARG A 180 7.25 -5.70 -17.55
N PHE A 181 6.07 -6.27 -17.31
CA PHE A 181 5.09 -5.72 -16.41
C PHE A 181 4.95 -6.60 -15.18
N ASP A 182 5.09 -5.98 -14.02
CA ASP A 182 4.78 -6.58 -12.73
C ASP A 182 3.37 -6.17 -12.28
N ILE A 183 2.81 -6.89 -11.31
CA ILE A 183 1.53 -6.46 -10.72
C ILE A 183 1.75 -5.22 -9.85
N VAL A 184 0.79 -4.29 -9.77
CA VAL A 184 0.98 -3.00 -9.07
C VAL A 184 1.41 -3.15 -7.60
N SER A 185 0.95 -4.20 -6.91
CA SER A 185 1.37 -4.50 -5.53
C SER A 185 2.82 -4.95 -5.38
N ALA A 186 3.49 -5.30 -6.49
CA ALA A 186 4.92 -5.57 -6.55
C ALA A 186 5.78 -4.31 -6.78
N SER A 187 5.15 -3.15 -7.04
CA SER A 187 5.86 -1.87 -7.23
C SER A 187 6.65 -1.47 -5.98
N GLU A 188 7.90 -1.02 -6.15
CA GLU A 188 8.66 -0.41 -5.06
C GLU A 188 7.96 0.85 -4.52
N ILE A 189 7.23 1.59 -5.36
CA ILE A 189 6.41 2.73 -4.93
C ILE A 189 5.33 2.28 -3.94
N MET A 190 4.72 1.10 -4.12
CA MET A 190 3.75 0.55 -3.16
C MET A 190 4.42 0.21 -1.82
N ALA A 191 5.64 -0.36 -1.86
CA ALA A 191 6.39 -0.66 -0.65
C ALA A 191 6.83 0.62 0.09
N ILE A 192 7.26 1.64 -0.65
CA ILE A 192 7.61 2.97 -0.14
C ILE A 192 6.39 3.64 0.48
N LEU A 193 5.23 3.63 -0.20
CA LEU A 193 3.97 4.18 0.32
C LEU A 193 3.59 3.55 1.66
N ALA A 194 3.71 2.22 1.77
CA ALA A 194 3.41 1.51 3.00
C ALA A 194 4.40 1.80 4.15
N LEU A 195 5.63 2.20 3.84
CA LEU A 195 6.67 2.51 4.84
C LEU A 195 6.89 4.01 5.09
N ALA A 196 6.24 4.88 4.33
CA ALA A 196 6.38 6.32 4.49
C ALA A 196 5.66 6.78 5.77
N ASP A 197 6.27 7.75 6.46
CA ASP A 197 5.70 8.40 7.65
C ASP A 197 5.12 9.79 7.37
N GLY A 198 4.71 10.03 6.13
CA GLY A 198 4.11 11.28 5.67
C GLY A 198 4.66 11.72 4.31
N PRO A 199 4.19 12.87 3.79
CA PRO A 199 4.50 13.30 2.42
C PRO A 199 5.99 13.59 2.20
N GLN A 200 6.67 14.11 3.23
CA GLN A 200 8.10 14.43 3.13
C GLN A 200 8.97 13.16 3.12
N ASP A 201 8.72 12.21 4.03
CA ASP A 201 9.42 10.91 4.03
C ASP A 201 9.11 10.11 2.76
N LEU A 202 7.86 10.16 2.27
CA LEU A 202 7.49 9.59 0.97
C LEU A 202 8.36 10.16 -0.15
N ARG A 203 8.48 11.50 -0.24
CA ARG A 203 9.34 12.16 -1.24
C ARG A 203 10.79 11.69 -1.12
N GLU A 204 11.35 11.70 0.09
CA GLU A 204 12.74 11.32 0.31
C GLU A 204 13.01 9.87 -0.10
N ARG A 205 12.09 8.94 0.20
CA ARG A 205 12.18 7.55 -0.24
C ARG A 205 12.12 7.43 -1.76
N LEU A 206 11.19 8.13 -2.41
CA LEU A 206 11.09 8.13 -3.87
C LEU A 206 12.37 8.65 -4.53
N THR A 207 13.04 9.65 -3.96
CA THR A 207 14.29 10.18 -4.53
C THR A 207 15.43 9.14 -4.55
N ARG A 208 15.40 8.16 -3.64
CA ARG A 208 16.42 7.11 -3.51
C ARG A 208 16.20 5.91 -4.43
N ILE A 209 15.06 5.82 -5.13
CA ILE A 209 14.80 4.74 -6.07
C ILE A 209 15.89 4.75 -7.15
N VAL A 210 16.52 3.60 -7.35
CA VAL A 210 17.47 3.34 -8.44
C VAL A 210 16.68 2.84 -9.65
N VAL A 211 16.83 3.51 -10.78
CA VAL A 211 16.07 3.23 -12.02
C VAL A 211 16.90 2.53 -13.09
N GLY A 212 18.21 2.53 -12.93
CA GLY A 212 19.16 1.86 -13.82
C GLY A 212 20.59 2.10 -13.37
N GLU A 213 21.54 1.61 -14.15
CA GLU A 213 22.97 1.78 -13.94
C GLU A 213 23.62 2.29 -15.23
N THR A 214 24.68 3.09 -15.08
CA THR A 214 25.50 3.51 -16.22
C THR A 214 26.42 2.37 -16.70
N SER A 215 27.05 2.54 -17.85
CA SER A 215 28.07 1.62 -18.38
C SER A 215 29.24 1.36 -17.43
N ASP A 216 29.50 2.28 -16.51
CA ASP A 216 30.56 2.18 -15.49
C ASP A 216 30.06 1.51 -14.19
N GLY A 217 28.78 1.12 -14.13
CA GLY A 217 28.16 0.48 -12.96
C GLY A 217 27.62 1.46 -11.91
N GLU A 218 27.66 2.77 -12.18
CA GLU A 218 27.15 3.77 -11.24
C GLU A 218 25.61 3.80 -11.24
N PRO A 219 24.95 3.76 -10.07
CA PRO A 219 23.51 3.74 -9.97
C PRO A 219 22.91 5.10 -10.34
N VAL A 220 21.86 5.06 -11.16
CA VAL A 220 21.06 6.23 -11.54
C VAL A 220 19.79 6.28 -10.71
N THR A 221 19.57 7.39 -10.00
CA THR A 221 18.43 7.56 -9.09
C THR A 221 17.39 8.56 -9.59
N VAL A 222 16.18 8.49 -9.03
CA VAL A 222 15.11 9.48 -9.24
C VAL A 222 15.57 10.90 -8.85
N ALA A 223 16.40 11.04 -7.82
CA ALA A 223 16.96 12.33 -7.40
C ALA A 223 17.77 12.99 -8.52
N GLN A 224 18.69 12.24 -9.13
CA GLN A 224 19.58 12.74 -10.18
C GLN A 224 18.80 13.19 -11.43
N LEU A 225 17.68 12.52 -11.71
CA LEU A 225 16.80 12.85 -12.83
C LEU A 225 15.78 13.97 -12.52
N GLY A 226 15.63 14.36 -11.25
CA GLY A 226 14.70 15.42 -10.85
C GLY A 226 13.21 15.05 -10.93
N PHE A 227 12.87 13.75 -10.94
CA PHE A 227 11.48 13.30 -11.19
C PHE A 227 10.60 13.19 -9.94
N ALA A 228 11.14 13.35 -8.74
CA ALA A 228 10.38 13.16 -7.49
C ALA A 228 9.14 14.07 -7.38
N GLY A 229 9.20 15.32 -7.87
CA GLY A 229 8.05 16.23 -7.83
C GLY A 229 6.85 15.73 -8.64
N ALA A 230 7.10 15.14 -9.81
CA ALA A 230 6.06 14.57 -10.65
C ALA A 230 5.39 13.36 -9.99
N LEU A 231 6.18 12.48 -9.37
CA LEU A 231 5.67 11.32 -8.64
C LEU A 231 4.83 11.75 -7.42
N MET A 232 5.31 12.73 -6.66
CA MET A 232 4.58 13.27 -5.50
C MET A 232 3.24 13.89 -5.90
N THR A 233 3.14 14.50 -7.08
CA THR A 233 1.87 15.05 -7.57
C THR A 233 0.82 13.96 -7.77
N LEU A 234 1.21 12.80 -8.28
CA LEU A 234 0.29 11.67 -8.46
C LEU A 234 -0.07 10.98 -7.14
N LEU A 235 0.84 10.99 -6.16
CA LEU A 235 0.67 10.29 -4.88
C LEU A 235 0.13 11.18 -3.74
N HIS A 236 -0.15 12.46 -3.99
CA HIS A 236 -0.49 13.43 -2.94
C HIS A 236 -1.74 13.06 -2.12
N GLN A 237 -2.74 12.42 -2.74
CA GLN A 237 -3.90 11.89 -2.01
C GLN A 237 -3.69 10.45 -1.56
N THR A 238 -2.87 9.71 -2.29
CA THR A 238 -2.60 8.29 -2.04
C THR A 238 -1.91 8.06 -0.71
N VAL A 239 -1.21 9.05 -0.14
CA VAL A 239 -0.59 8.95 1.19
C VAL A 239 -1.61 8.95 2.34
N MET A 240 -2.84 9.42 2.10
CA MET A 240 -3.90 9.48 3.11
C MET A 240 -4.62 8.12 3.22
N PRO A 241 -4.73 7.55 4.43
CA PRO A 241 -5.36 6.25 4.65
C PRO A 241 -6.88 6.31 4.46
N ASN A 242 -7.48 5.17 4.15
CA ASN A 242 -8.91 5.08 3.84
C ASN A 242 -9.70 4.47 4.99
N LEU A 243 -10.69 5.20 5.51
CA LEU A 243 -11.63 4.75 6.52
C LEU A 243 -12.83 4.05 5.88
N VAL A 244 -13.15 2.87 6.38
CA VAL A 244 -14.34 2.06 6.12
C VAL A 244 -14.82 1.43 7.44
N GLN A 245 -15.69 0.42 7.38
CA GLN A 245 -16.24 -0.21 8.57
C GLN A 245 -16.34 -1.73 8.46
N THR A 246 -16.30 -2.42 9.59
CA THR A 246 -16.72 -3.83 9.65
C THR A 246 -18.24 -3.94 9.45
N MET A 247 -18.76 -5.14 9.19
CA MET A 247 -20.22 -5.35 9.14
C MET A 247 -20.95 -5.01 10.45
N GLU A 248 -20.25 -4.99 11.58
CA GLU A 248 -20.80 -4.63 12.89
C GLU A 248 -20.53 -3.16 13.28
N GLY A 249 -19.98 -2.36 12.36
CA GLY A 249 -19.84 -0.91 12.54
C GLY A 249 -18.60 -0.47 13.33
N GLN A 250 -17.59 -1.33 13.49
CA GLN A 250 -16.28 -0.89 14.01
C GLN A 250 -15.44 -0.28 12.88
N SER A 251 -14.50 0.58 13.24
CA SER A 251 -13.56 1.18 12.30
C SER A 251 -12.72 0.13 11.59
N SER A 252 -12.49 0.34 10.29
CA SER A 252 -11.42 -0.32 9.56
C SER A 252 -10.67 0.68 8.70
N ILE A 253 -9.34 0.68 8.80
CA ILE A 253 -8.48 1.49 7.95
C ILE A 253 -7.80 0.57 6.92
N ILE A 254 -8.06 0.81 5.65
CA ILE A 254 -7.47 0.05 4.54
C ILE A 254 -6.49 0.96 3.81
N HIS A 255 -5.20 0.61 3.78
CA HIS A 255 -4.22 1.47 3.13
C HIS A 255 -2.94 0.74 2.72
N ALA A 256 -2.53 0.98 1.48
CA ALA A 256 -1.45 0.30 0.77
C ALA A 256 -1.62 -1.23 0.73
N GLY A 257 -0.85 -1.89 -0.14
CA GLY A 257 -0.95 -3.34 -0.32
C GLY A 257 0.29 -3.96 -0.95
N PRO A 258 1.50 -3.78 -0.38
CA PRO A 258 2.71 -4.36 -0.93
C PRO A 258 2.70 -5.89 -0.86
N PHE A 259 3.37 -6.52 -1.81
CA PHE A 259 3.57 -7.97 -1.83
C PHE A 259 4.42 -8.44 -0.64
N GLY A 260 4.04 -9.56 0.00
CA GLY A 260 4.78 -10.08 1.15
C GLY A 260 6.03 -10.90 0.83
N ASN A 261 6.28 -11.24 -0.45
CA ASN A 261 7.48 -11.99 -0.85
C ASN A 261 8.66 -11.05 -1.11
N ILE A 262 8.51 -10.15 -2.08
CA ILE A 262 9.55 -9.20 -2.50
C ILE A 262 9.56 -7.90 -1.69
N ALA A 263 8.51 -7.65 -0.91
CA ALA A 263 8.43 -6.54 0.04
C ALA A 263 7.98 -7.07 1.42
N HIS A 264 7.48 -6.18 2.28
CA HIS A 264 7.20 -6.46 3.69
C HIS A 264 5.76 -6.91 3.98
N GLY A 265 4.85 -6.83 3.01
CA GLY A 265 3.53 -7.47 3.12
C GLY A 265 2.59 -6.92 4.21
N CYS A 266 2.73 -5.66 4.62
CA CYS A 266 1.90 -5.03 5.65
C CYS A 266 1.11 -3.83 5.09
N SER A 267 0.05 -3.42 5.79
CA SER A 267 -0.61 -2.12 5.57
C SER A 267 0.34 -0.97 5.92
N SER A 268 -0.02 0.26 5.56
CA SER A 268 0.86 1.41 5.78
C SER A 268 1.16 1.73 7.25
N ILE A 269 2.33 2.31 7.52
CA ILE A 269 2.68 2.90 8.83
C ILE A 269 1.70 4.01 9.24
N ILE A 270 1.32 4.87 8.29
CA ILE A 270 0.40 5.99 8.55
C ILE A 270 -0.95 5.49 9.06
N ALA A 271 -1.48 4.39 8.50
CA ALA A 271 -2.73 3.79 8.97
C ALA A 271 -2.64 3.33 10.44
N ASP A 272 -1.51 2.73 10.84
CA ASP A 272 -1.31 2.29 12.23
C ASP A 272 -1.20 3.48 13.17
N LYS A 273 -0.41 4.49 12.81
CA LYS A 273 -0.28 5.73 13.59
C LYS A 273 -1.63 6.45 13.74
N MET A 274 -2.37 6.57 12.64
CA MET A 274 -3.72 7.13 12.64
C MET A 274 -4.61 6.37 13.62
N ALA A 275 -4.70 5.05 13.50
CA ALA A 275 -5.55 4.25 14.39
C ALA A 275 -5.11 4.32 15.87
N LEU A 276 -3.81 4.31 16.17
CA LEU A 276 -3.27 4.36 17.54
C LEU A 276 -3.57 5.67 18.27
N GLY A 277 -3.79 6.75 17.52
CA GLY A 277 -4.22 8.04 18.07
C GLY A 277 -5.68 8.08 18.55
N TYR A 278 -6.53 7.15 18.09
CA TYR A 278 -7.98 7.21 18.33
C TYR A 278 -8.61 5.93 18.93
N ALA A 279 -7.98 4.77 18.77
CA ALA A 279 -8.49 3.49 19.27
C ALA A 279 -7.72 3.01 20.51
N ASP A 280 -8.39 2.24 21.37
CA ASP A 280 -7.77 1.52 22.51
C ASP A 280 -6.98 0.30 22.02
N TYR A 281 -7.43 -0.32 20.92
CA TYR A 281 -6.79 -1.47 20.28
C TYR A 281 -6.75 -1.29 18.77
N VAL A 282 -5.57 -1.51 18.19
CA VAL A 282 -5.37 -1.52 16.73
C VAL A 282 -4.98 -2.92 16.32
N ILE A 283 -5.89 -3.61 15.64
CA ILE A 283 -5.65 -4.96 15.13
C ILE A 283 -5.13 -4.81 13.70
N THR A 284 -3.89 -5.22 13.43
CA THR A 284 -3.32 -5.26 12.07
C THR A 284 -2.98 -6.68 11.69
N GLU A 285 -2.71 -6.94 10.42
CA GLU A 285 -2.17 -8.22 9.96
C GLU A 285 -0.82 -8.07 9.25
N ALA A 286 -0.05 -9.17 9.21
CA ALA A 286 1.12 -9.32 8.35
C ALA A 286 0.86 -10.41 7.30
N GLY A 287 1.20 -10.15 6.03
CA GLY A 287 0.95 -11.08 4.93
C GLY A 287 1.75 -12.38 5.03
N PHE A 288 1.27 -13.48 4.42
CA PHE A 288 1.85 -14.83 4.60
C PHE A 288 1.78 -15.31 6.06
N ALA A 289 2.79 -16.05 6.50
CA ALA A 289 2.90 -16.68 7.81
C ALA A 289 3.92 -15.95 8.69
N SER A 290 4.09 -16.42 9.92
CA SER A 290 4.98 -15.79 10.90
C SER A 290 6.46 -15.78 10.48
N ASP A 291 6.90 -16.76 9.72
CA ASP A 291 8.26 -16.90 9.16
C ASP A 291 8.61 -15.85 8.09
N LEU A 292 7.61 -15.22 7.46
CA LEU A 292 7.79 -14.19 6.44
C LEU A 292 7.14 -12.87 6.84
N GLY A 293 5.82 -12.87 7.03
CA GLY A 293 5.06 -11.66 7.32
C GLY A 293 5.42 -11.04 8.65
N PHE A 294 5.32 -11.83 9.71
CA PHE A 294 5.58 -11.34 11.05
C PHE A 294 7.06 -11.01 11.26
N GLU A 295 7.97 -11.81 10.72
CA GLU A 295 9.40 -11.51 10.65
C GLU A 295 9.64 -10.11 10.03
N LYS A 296 9.10 -9.86 8.83
CA LYS A 296 9.25 -8.57 8.15
C LYS A 296 8.52 -7.43 8.86
N PHE A 297 7.38 -7.72 9.50
CA PHE A 297 6.69 -6.74 10.34
C PHE A 297 7.64 -6.27 11.46
N MET A 298 8.23 -7.21 12.20
CA MET A 298 9.11 -6.91 13.34
C MET A 298 10.44 -6.29 12.94
N HIS A 299 11.06 -6.74 11.85
CA HIS A 299 12.40 -6.31 11.47
C HIS A 299 12.45 -5.17 10.45
N ILE A 300 11.36 -4.90 9.74
CA ILE A 300 11.26 -3.80 8.78
C ILE A 300 10.26 -2.75 9.28
N LYS A 301 8.97 -3.09 9.36
CA LYS A 301 7.91 -2.12 9.65
C LYS A 301 8.08 -1.51 11.05
N THR A 302 8.21 -2.32 12.09
CA THR A 302 8.42 -1.89 13.48
C THR A 302 9.68 -1.05 13.65
N ARG A 303 10.80 -1.44 13.01
CA ARG A 303 12.06 -0.66 13.08
C ARG A 303 11.94 0.69 12.41
N GLN A 304 11.23 0.79 11.28
CA GLN A 304 11.05 2.06 10.57
C GLN A 304 9.97 2.94 11.19
N SER A 305 8.92 2.35 11.77
CA SER A 305 7.81 3.09 12.36
C SER A 305 8.04 3.51 13.82
N GLY A 306 8.90 2.78 14.54
CA GLY A 306 9.03 2.87 15.99
C GLY A 306 7.86 2.22 16.76
N LEU A 307 6.93 1.56 16.09
CA LEU A 307 5.71 1.00 16.70
C LEU A 307 5.93 -0.46 17.11
N LEU A 308 6.14 -0.70 18.41
CA LEU A 308 6.25 -2.04 18.96
C LEU A 308 4.86 -2.66 19.18
N PRO A 309 4.59 -3.88 18.70
CA PRO A 309 3.33 -4.56 18.98
C PRO A 309 3.27 -4.98 20.45
N SER A 310 2.08 -4.84 21.04
CA SER A 310 1.75 -5.28 22.39
C SER A 310 1.42 -6.77 22.48
N ALA A 311 0.99 -7.38 21.36
CA ALA A 311 0.67 -8.80 21.25
C ALA A 311 0.73 -9.25 19.77
N ALA A 312 0.87 -10.55 19.55
CA ALA A 312 0.77 -11.22 18.25
C ALA A 312 0.04 -12.55 18.37
#